data_AF-A0AAE0EVR1-F1
#
_entry.id   AF-A0AAE0EVR1-F1
#
_cell.length_a   1.000
_cell.length_b   1.000
_cell.length_c   1.000
_cell.angle_alpha   90.00
_cell.angle_beta   90.00
_cell.angle_gamma   90.00
#
_symmetry.space_group_name_H-M   'P 1'
#
loop_
_entity.id
_entity.type
_entity.pdbx_description
1 polymer ?
#
loop_
_entity_poly.entity_id
_entity_poly.type
_entity_poly.pdbx_seq_one_letter_code
_entity_poly.pdbx_strand_id
1 'polypeptide(L)'
;MPSLLFQLAYTGSAPFRRRRVCHDVPEPSNLLASRALRTHRMHRANWRLQVRDVKTPRWSGISKAFGVKAEAIAVPKPARSVPEASADARRALRILLDRRREGKVVADEMSRITVTMPVPRPGGAAEEPLVLMDDVNFPGGIRQVFRELRPSVEALLEGRKLEFCGMLEAEADGLGVFKADPDLCAVTLVGDINVAPFLRLLKGEFGSSPLTGIVIAVNPWWTQSSAIGNPWQTGLRRDAARLLDDGGWKPLYYLEAVSSKSDMVEGSLLFCYPYTQWMVYDIAGHLLGEFDNKPAGVKVLELLLASK
;
A
#
# COMPACT_ATOMS: atom_id res chain seq x y z
N MET A 1 6.61 6.65 54.56
CA MET A 1 6.94 5.25 54.94
C MET A 1 6.97 4.40 53.67
N PRO A 2 7.88 3.43 53.55
CA PRO A 2 9.08 3.58 52.72
C PRO A 2 9.06 2.87 51.36
N SER A 3 9.97 3.36 50.53
CA SER A 3 10.64 2.80 49.33
C SER A 3 11.11 1.34 49.45
N LEU A 4 11.12 0.62 48.31
CA LEU A 4 12.03 -0.49 47.90
C LEU A 4 11.58 -0.95 46.49
N LEU A 5 12.20 -0.54 45.37
CA LEU A 5 13.42 -1.09 44.76
C LEU A 5 13.57 -2.60 44.89
N PHE A 6 13.31 -3.32 43.79
CA PHE A 6 13.94 -4.62 43.51
C PHE A 6 14.33 -4.68 42.02
N GLN A 7 15.61 -4.44 41.77
CA GLN A 7 16.35 -4.99 40.64
C GLN A 7 16.68 -6.45 40.95
N LEU A 8 16.44 -7.35 40.01
CA LEU A 8 17.15 -8.62 39.94
C LEU A 8 17.78 -8.76 38.56
N ALA A 9 19.08 -8.52 38.53
CA ALA A 9 19.97 -9.00 37.50
C ALA A 9 20.19 -10.50 37.70
N TYR A 10 20.13 -11.29 36.62
CA TYR A 10 20.64 -12.65 36.62
C TYR A 10 21.77 -12.74 35.58
N THR A 11 22.94 -13.12 36.09
CA THR A 11 24.23 -13.23 35.39
C THR A 11 24.55 -14.70 35.08
N GLY A 12 25.11 -14.95 33.89
CA GLY A 12 25.91 -16.14 33.53
C GLY A 12 25.11 -17.44 33.33
N SER A 13 25.47 -18.40 32.49
CA SER A 13 26.72 -18.68 31.79
C SER A 13 26.41 -19.70 30.66
N ALA A 14 27.09 -19.61 29.52
CA ALA A 14 27.18 -20.67 28.51
C ALA A 14 28.11 -21.82 28.99
N PRO A 15 28.48 -22.86 28.20
CA PRO A 15 27.94 -23.44 26.96
C PRO A 15 27.73 -24.98 27.06
N PHE A 16 26.97 -25.59 26.13
CA PHE A 16 27.03 -27.06 25.92
C PHE A 16 27.24 -27.37 24.43
N ARG A 17 28.25 -28.21 24.15
CA ARG A 17 28.72 -28.62 22.82
C ARG A 17 28.65 -30.14 22.71
N ARG A 18 28.27 -30.61 21.51
CA ARG A 18 28.49 -31.95 20.90
C ARG A 18 27.58 -33.08 21.45
N ARG A 19 27.06 -34.04 20.66
CA ARG A 19 27.54 -34.67 19.41
C ARG A 19 26.43 -35.58 18.83
N ARG A 20 26.38 -35.68 17.48
CA ARG A 20 25.92 -36.80 16.58
C ARG A 20 24.47 -37.29 16.77
N VAL A 21 23.70 -37.55 15.72
CA VAL A 21 23.80 -38.73 14.84
C VAL A 21 23.32 -38.38 13.43
N CYS A 22 24.13 -38.70 12.42
CA CYS A 22 23.68 -38.81 11.04
C CYS A 22 22.86 -40.09 10.92
N HIS A 23 21.62 -40.00 10.46
CA HIS A 23 20.90 -41.13 9.91
C HIS A 23 20.61 -40.83 8.44
N ASP A 24 21.17 -41.70 7.60
CA ASP A 24 20.90 -41.82 6.19
C ASP A 24 19.41 -42.05 5.96
N VAL A 25 18.79 -41.18 5.17
CA VAL A 25 17.45 -41.38 4.62
C VAL A 25 17.64 -41.82 3.16
N PRO A 26 17.14 -43.00 2.75
CA PRO A 26 17.28 -43.46 1.38
C PRO A 26 16.32 -42.72 0.45
N GLU A 27 16.82 -42.34 -0.72
CA GLU A 27 16.04 -41.90 -1.88
C GLU A 27 15.03 -42.98 -2.31
N PRO A 28 13.80 -42.61 -2.69
CA PRO A 28 13.00 -43.41 -3.60
C PRO A 28 13.28 -42.96 -5.03
N SER A 29 14.04 -43.78 -5.76
CA SER A 29 14.11 -43.79 -7.21
C SER A 29 12.96 -44.63 -7.80
N ASN A 30 12.63 -44.31 -9.06
CA ASN A 30 11.80 -45.03 -10.02
C ASN A 30 10.30 -44.66 -10.02
N LEU A 31 9.88 -43.85 -10.99
CA LEU A 31 9.53 -44.24 -12.37
C LEU A 31 8.24 -45.06 -12.40
N LEU A 32 7.14 -44.34 -12.71
CA LEU A 32 5.84 -44.75 -13.28
C LEU A 32 4.92 -43.53 -13.02
N ALA A 33 4.42 -42.72 -13.95
CA ALA A 33 4.30 -42.72 -15.40
C ALA A 33 4.13 -41.23 -15.81
N SER A 34 4.88 -40.63 -16.74
CA SER A 34 4.99 -40.97 -18.17
C SER A 34 3.63 -41.12 -18.86
N ARG A 35 2.67 -40.20 -18.65
CA ARG A 35 1.51 -40.04 -19.56
C ARG A 35 0.69 -38.74 -19.35
N ALA A 36 1.26 -37.58 -19.63
CA ALA A 36 0.49 -36.37 -19.97
C ALA A 36 1.33 -35.29 -20.70
N LEU A 37 2.30 -35.70 -21.53
CA LEU A 37 2.98 -34.80 -22.47
C LEU A 37 2.71 -35.32 -23.88
N ARG A 38 1.56 -34.93 -24.43
CA ARG A 38 1.31 -34.95 -25.88
C ARG A 38 0.63 -33.65 -26.29
N THR A 39 1.48 -32.77 -26.81
CA THR A 39 1.28 -32.10 -28.11
C THR A 39 -0.08 -31.44 -28.36
N HIS A 40 -0.17 -30.14 -28.09
CA HIS A 40 -0.90 -29.24 -29.00
C HIS A 40 0.02 -28.09 -29.38
N ARG A 41 0.77 -28.34 -30.46
CA ARG A 41 1.53 -27.35 -31.20
C ARG A 41 0.56 -26.73 -32.22
N MET A 42 0.40 -25.41 -32.13
CA MET A 42 -0.05 -24.49 -33.18
C MET A 42 -1.46 -24.66 -33.77
N HIS A 43 -2.37 -23.79 -33.33
CA HIS A 43 -3.06 -22.91 -34.26
C HIS A 43 -2.62 -21.47 -33.98
N ARG A 44 -1.73 -20.95 -34.84
CA ARG A 44 -1.52 -19.51 -34.99
C ARG A 44 -2.80 -18.94 -35.59
N ALA A 45 -3.70 -18.47 -34.74
CA ALA A 45 -4.75 -17.57 -35.19
C ALA A 45 -4.13 -16.17 -35.31
N ASN A 46 -4.07 -15.68 -36.55
CA ASN A 46 -3.75 -14.29 -36.85
C ASN A 46 -4.88 -13.40 -36.30
N TRP A 47 -4.80 -13.01 -35.03
CA TRP A 47 -5.57 -11.87 -34.54
C TRP A 47 -4.83 -10.60 -34.91
N ARG A 48 -5.08 -10.11 -36.14
CA ARG A 48 -4.90 -8.69 -36.43
C ARG A 48 -5.96 -7.94 -35.62
N LEU A 49 -5.63 -7.59 -34.39
CA LEU A 49 -6.33 -6.52 -33.68
C LEU A 49 -6.04 -5.24 -34.45
N GLN A 50 -7.08 -4.68 -35.05
CA GLN A 50 -7.04 -3.30 -35.52
C GLN A 50 -6.71 -2.45 -34.29
N VAL A 51 -5.46 -1.97 -34.22
CA VAL A 51 -5.14 -0.78 -33.44
C VAL A 51 -5.96 0.33 -34.08
N ARG A 52 -7.16 0.56 -33.56
CA ARG A 52 -7.87 1.81 -33.84
C ARG A 52 -7.00 2.89 -33.25
N ASP A 53 -6.66 3.88 -34.07
CA ASP A 53 -6.01 5.12 -33.65
C ASP A 53 -6.54 5.55 -32.28
N VAL A 54 -5.69 5.48 -31.27
CA VAL A 54 -5.97 6.04 -29.95
C VAL A 54 -5.95 7.54 -30.14
N LYS A 55 -7.12 8.10 -30.51
CA LYS A 55 -7.34 9.54 -30.43
C LYS A 55 -7.11 9.93 -28.98
N THR A 56 -6.15 10.82 -28.76
CA THR A 56 -5.89 11.50 -27.49
C THR A 56 -7.21 11.83 -26.79
N PRO A 57 -7.41 11.43 -25.52
CA PRO A 57 -8.65 11.73 -24.81
C PRO A 57 -8.86 13.24 -24.73
N ARG A 58 -10.01 13.68 -25.26
CA ARG A 58 -10.47 15.07 -25.18
C ARG A 58 -10.86 15.37 -23.73
N TRP A 59 -10.16 16.33 -23.13
CA TRP A 59 -10.31 16.97 -21.81
C TRP A 59 -11.71 17.56 -21.48
N SER A 60 -12.80 16.88 -21.82
CA SER A 60 -14.17 17.42 -21.77
C SER A 60 -15.03 16.83 -20.64
N GLY A 61 -14.58 15.77 -19.96
CA GLY A 61 -15.32 15.14 -18.85
C GLY A 61 -15.04 15.72 -17.46
N ILE A 62 -13.85 16.31 -17.26
CA ILE A 62 -13.35 16.72 -15.93
C ILE A 62 -14.11 17.94 -15.37
N SER A 63 -14.58 18.84 -16.22
CA SER A 63 -15.19 20.12 -15.79
C SER A 63 -16.65 19.99 -15.34
N LYS A 64 -17.39 18.96 -15.79
CA LYS A 64 -18.84 18.86 -15.56
C LYS A 64 -19.23 18.21 -14.23
N ALA A 65 -18.42 17.31 -13.69
CA ALA A 65 -18.78 16.56 -12.48
C ALA A 65 -18.46 17.31 -11.17
N PHE A 66 -17.57 18.30 -11.18
CA PHE A 66 -17.03 18.87 -9.93
C PHE A 66 -17.03 20.41 -9.85
N GLY A 67 -17.69 21.11 -10.79
CA GLY A 67 -17.81 22.58 -10.73
C GLY A 67 -16.45 23.31 -10.69
N VAL A 68 -15.39 22.67 -11.19
CA VAL A 68 -14.05 23.23 -11.26
C VAL A 68 -13.95 24.06 -12.54
N LYS A 69 -13.68 25.36 -12.43
CA LYS A 69 -13.10 26.12 -13.55
C LYS A 69 -11.84 25.37 -13.95
N ALA A 70 -11.80 24.85 -15.16
CA ALA A 70 -10.65 24.14 -15.71
C ALA A 70 -9.45 25.10 -15.85
N GLU A 71 -8.83 25.45 -14.72
CA GLU A 71 -7.39 25.66 -14.74
C GLU A 71 -6.80 24.36 -15.28
N ALA A 72 -6.00 24.48 -16.34
CA ALA A 72 -5.33 23.35 -16.96
C ALA A 72 -4.33 22.77 -15.94
N ILE A 73 -4.83 21.92 -15.04
CA ILE A 73 -3.98 21.26 -14.06
C ILE A 73 -3.18 20.22 -14.85
N ALA A 74 -1.88 20.45 -14.98
CA ALA A 74 -0.99 19.57 -15.72
C ALA A 74 -1.10 18.14 -15.19
N VAL A 75 -1.25 17.16 -16.09
CA VAL A 75 -1.36 15.74 -15.72
C VAL A 75 -0.24 15.39 -14.74
N PRO A 76 -0.56 14.83 -13.56
CA PRO A 76 0.44 14.59 -12.53
C PRO A 76 1.43 13.54 -13.01
N LYS A 77 2.72 13.84 -12.90
CA LYS A 77 3.79 12.89 -13.20
C LYS A 77 4.07 12.02 -11.98
N PRO A 78 4.51 10.76 -12.16
CA PRO A 78 4.92 9.93 -11.04
C PRO A 78 6.15 10.54 -10.37
N ALA A 79 6.13 10.58 -9.04
CA ALA A 79 7.30 10.91 -8.23
C ALA A 79 8.44 9.93 -8.50
N ARG A 80 9.69 10.39 -8.34
CA ARG A 80 10.91 9.62 -8.61
C ARG A 80 11.62 9.17 -7.34
N SER A 81 11.28 9.78 -6.20
CA SER A 81 11.83 9.46 -4.89
C SER A 81 10.75 9.40 -3.81
N VAL A 82 11.09 8.83 -2.66
CA VAL A 82 10.18 8.74 -1.50
C VAL A 82 9.79 10.13 -0.97
N PRO A 83 10.71 11.12 -0.84
CA PRO A 83 10.36 12.48 -0.47
C PRO A 83 9.37 13.15 -1.44
N GLU A 84 9.59 12.98 -2.75
CA GLU A 84 8.67 13.52 -3.77
C GLU A 84 7.27 12.92 -3.64
N ALA A 85 7.18 11.60 -3.48
CA ALA A 85 5.90 10.91 -3.29
C ALA A 85 5.16 11.39 -2.03
N SER A 86 5.91 11.59 -0.94
CA SER A 86 5.36 12.12 0.32
C SER A 86 4.86 13.57 0.15
N ALA A 87 5.59 14.39 -0.60
CA ALA A 87 5.19 15.77 -0.89
C ALA A 87 3.93 15.83 -1.76
N ASP A 88 3.79 14.94 -2.74
CA ASP A 88 2.60 14.88 -3.59
C ASP A 88 1.37 14.34 -2.85
N ALA A 89 1.54 13.30 -2.02
CA ALA A 89 0.47 12.82 -1.15
C ALA A 89 0.03 13.90 -0.14
N ARG A 90 0.97 14.67 0.42
CA ARG A 90 0.66 15.83 1.28
C ARG A 90 -0.11 16.91 0.52
N ARG A 91 0.28 17.20 -0.72
CA ARG A 91 -0.43 18.17 -1.59
C ARG A 91 -1.87 17.71 -1.83
N ALA A 92 -2.07 16.44 -2.15
CA ALA A 92 -3.40 15.85 -2.31
C ALA A 92 -4.23 15.96 -1.03
N LEU A 93 -3.64 15.64 0.14
CA LEU A 93 -4.28 15.77 1.44
C LEU A 93 -4.71 17.21 1.72
N ARG A 94 -3.82 18.18 1.47
CA ARG A 94 -4.12 19.60 1.62
C ARG A 94 -5.33 20.01 0.77
N ILE A 95 -5.33 19.65 -0.51
CA ILE A 95 -6.44 19.97 -1.43
C ILE A 95 -7.76 19.35 -0.93
N LEU A 96 -7.72 18.10 -0.46
CA LEU A 96 -8.90 17.44 0.11
C LEU A 96 -9.45 18.20 1.33
N LEU A 97 -8.57 18.55 2.26
CA LEU A 97 -8.94 19.25 3.50
C LEU A 97 -9.49 20.65 3.22
N ASP A 98 -8.86 21.39 2.30
CA ASP A 98 -9.33 22.71 1.87
C ASP A 98 -10.73 22.62 1.25
N ARG A 99 -10.95 21.65 0.35
CA ARG A 99 -12.27 21.42 -0.26
C ARG A 99 -13.33 21.00 0.75
N ARG A 100 -12.97 20.21 1.76
CA ARG A 100 -13.88 19.83 2.85
C ARG A 100 -14.27 21.05 3.69
N ARG A 101 -13.31 21.92 4.01
CA ARG A 101 -13.56 23.19 4.72
C ARG A 101 -14.48 24.12 3.93
N GLU A 102 -14.37 24.12 2.60
CA GLU A 102 -15.23 24.86 1.70
C GLU A 102 -16.61 24.22 1.45
N GLY A 103 -16.89 23.05 2.04
CA GLY A 103 -18.14 22.31 1.83
C GLY A 103 -18.29 21.69 0.43
N LYS A 104 -17.20 21.57 -0.32
CA LYS A 104 -17.18 21.00 -1.69
C LYS A 104 -17.05 19.48 -1.71
N VAL A 105 -16.78 18.86 -0.57
CA VAL A 105 -16.72 17.42 -0.39
C VAL A 105 -17.65 17.08 0.76
N VAL A 106 -18.57 16.13 0.55
CA VAL A 106 -19.46 15.66 1.61
C VAL A 106 -18.60 15.00 2.69
N ALA A 107 -18.85 15.34 3.96
CA ALA A 107 -18.00 14.92 5.09
C ALA A 107 -17.75 13.40 5.15
N ASP A 108 -18.69 12.60 4.67
CA ASP A 108 -18.62 11.14 4.66
C ASP A 108 -17.92 10.56 3.42
N GLU A 109 -17.88 11.27 2.29
CA GLU A 109 -17.34 10.74 1.04
C GLU A 109 -15.84 10.48 1.06
N MET A 110 -15.09 11.10 1.98
CA MET A 110 -13.63 10.96 2.11
C MET A 110 -13.23 10.90 3.59
N SER A 111 -14.05 10.25 4.41
CA SER A 111 -13.75 9.99 5.83
C SER A 111 -12.75 8.86 6.04
N ARG A 112 -12.63 7.94 5.07
CA ARG A 112 -11.66 6.84 5.08
C ARG A 112 -10.86 6.83 3.80
N ILE A 113 -9.56 7.06 3.91
CA ILE A 113 -8.69 7.25 2.75
C ILE A 113 -7.45 6.37 2.83
N THR A 114 -6.99 5.89 1.68
CA THR A 114 -5.76 5.14 1.56
C THR A 114 -4.68 5.99 0.90
N VAL A 115 -3.45 5.84 1.38
CA VAL A 115 -2.25 6.45 0.80
C VAL A 115 -1.24 5.33 0.58
N THR A 116 -0.93 5.03 -0.67
CA THR A 116 0.12 4.08 -1.04
C THR A 116 1.30 4.85 -1.60
N MET A 117 2.43 4.78 -0.92
CA MET A 117 3.68 5.44 -1.27
C MET A 117 4.83 4.42 -1.25
N PRO A 118 5.86 4.63 -2.07
CA PRO A 118 7.07 3.82 -2.02
C PRO A 118 7.70 3.85 -0.62
N VAL A 119 8.28 2.72 -0.20
CA VAL A 119 9.04 2.58 1.04
C VAL A 119 10.53 2.60 0.69
N PRO A 120 11.38 3.35 1.44
CA PRO A 120 12.80 3.34 1.17
C PRO A 120 13.41 1.95 1.46
N ARG A 121 14.48 1.61 0.75
CA ARG A 121 15.24 0.40 1.05
C ARG A 121 15.86 0.50 2.45
N PRO A 122 15.98 -0.61 3.20
CA PRO A 122 16.62 -0.59 4.50
C PRO A 122 18.07 -0.11 4.40
N GLY A 123 18.38 1.01 5.06
CA GLY A 123 19.70 1.63 5.01
C GLY A 123 20.04 2.33 3.68
N GLY A 124 19.08 2.42 2.76
CA GLY A 124 19.20 3.17 1.52
C GLY A 124 18.99 4.67 1.73
N ALA A 125 19.46 5.49 0.79
CA ALA A 125 19.18 6.92 0.80
C ALA A 125 17.72 7.19 0.38
N ALA A 126 17.11 8.24 0.93
CA ALA A 126 15.74 8.64 0.58
C ALA A 126 15.56 9.03 -0.90
N GLU A 127 16.66 9.43 -1.55
CA GLU A 127 16.74 9.79 -2.97
C GLU A 127 16.94 8.58 -3.90
N GLU A 128 16.96 7.36 -3.37
CA GLU A 128 17.05 6.16 -4.20
C GLU A 128 15.81 6.00 -5.10
N PRO A 129 15.97 5.40 -6.30
CA PRO A 129 14.87 5.11 -7.20
C PRO A 129 13.77 4.31 -6.50
N LEU A 130 12.52 4.53 -6.90
CA LEU A 130 11.39 3.78 -6.36
C LEU A 130 11.54 2.29 -6.63
N VAL A 131 11.25 1.48 -5.62
CA VAL A 131 11.31 0.03 -5.70
C VAL A 131 9.94 -0.54 -5.35
N LEU A 132 9.60 -1.66 -6.00
CA LEU A 132 8.48 -2.49 -5.60
C LEU A 132 8.66 -2.89 -4.13
N MET A 133 7.67 -2.60 -3.30
CA MET A 133 7.73 -2.94 -1.88
C MET A 133 7.86 -4.45 -1.66
N ASP A 134 7.27 -5.28 -2.52
CA ASP A 134 7.43 -6.74 -2.53
C ASP A 134 8.86 -7.21 -2.87
N ASP A 135 9.65 -6.38 -3.57
CA ASP A 135 11.06 -6.64 -3.85
C ASP A 135 11.99 -6.19 -2.71
N VAL A 136 11.49 -5.48 -1.70
CA VAL A 136 12.30 -4.99 -0.58
C VAL A 136 12.29 -6.01 0.55
N ASN A 137 13.43 -6.65 0.78
CA ASN A 137 13.62 -7.51 1.94
C ASN A 137 13.94 -6.65 3.18
N PHE A 138 13.05 -6.70 4.18
CA PHE A 138 13.25 -6.07 5.49
C PHE A 138 13.67 -7.13 6.52
N PRO A 139 14.98 -7.41 6.69
CA PRO A 139 15.45 -8.48 7.58
C PRO A 139 15.07 -8.26 9.06
N GLY A 140 14.85 -7.00 9.47
CA GLY A 140 14.35 -6.64 10.79
C GLY A 140 12.82 -6.71 10.92
N GLY A 141 12.13 -7.29 9.94
CA GLY A 141 10.68 -7.46 9.92
C GLY A 141 9.93 -6.12 9.98
N ILE A 142 8.70 -6.17 10.50
CA ILE A 142 7.77 -5.04 10.52
C ILE A 142 8.31 -3.83 11.31
N ARG A 143 9.15 -4.05 12.33
CA ARG A 143 9.82 -2.97 13.08
C ARG A 143 10.73 -2.15 12.20
N GLN A 144 11.49 -2.82 11.35
CA GLN A 144 12.35 -2.14 10.39
C GLN A 144 11.48 -1.40 9.37
N VAL A 145 10.46 -2.06 8.81
CA VAL A 145 9.53 -1.39 7.87
C VAL A 145 8.94 -0.12 8.49
N PHE A 146 8.48 -0.18 9.74
CA PHE A 146 7.94 0.98 10.44
C PHE A 146 8.97 2.11 10.59
N ARG A 147 10.19 1.78 11.02
CA ARG A 147 11.26 2.76 11.18
C ARG A 147 11.58 3.45 9.86
N GLU A 148 11.61 2.71 8.76
CA GLU A 148 11.89 3.26 7.42
C GLU A 148 10.69 4.03 6.84
N LEU A 149 9.44 3.62 7.13
CA LEU A 149 8.22 4.28 6.64
C LEU A 149 7.86 5.54 7.42
N ARG A 150 8.17 5.59 8.72
CA ARG A 150 7.76 6.67 9.62
C ARG A 150 8.15 8.06 9.11
N PRO A 151 9.39 8.32 8.63
CA PRO A 151 9.74 9.64 8.07
C PRO A 151 8.82 10.07 6.92
N SER A 152 8.40 9.15 6.04
CA SER A 152 7.48 9.45 4.95
C SER A 152 6.08 9.81 5.44
N VAL A 153 5.63 9.18 6.52
CA VAL A 153 4.34 9.49 7.17
C VAL A 153 4.40 10.86 7.85
N GLU A 154 5.49 11.17 8.53
CA GLU A 154 5.72 12.48 9.14
C GLU A 154 5.80 13.58 8.05
N ALA A 155 6.45 13.31 6.91
CA ALA A 155 6.49 14.21 5.77
C ALA A 155 5.12 14.41 5.09
N LEU A 156 4.32 13.34 4.97
CA LEU A 156 2.93 13.40 4.49
C LEU A 156 2.08 14.33 5.36
N LEU A 157 2.29 14.29 6.69
CA LEU A 157 1.53 15.04 7.69
C LEU A 157 2.21 16.36 8.10
N GLU A 158 3.28 16.77 7.40
CA GLU A 158 4.03 17.97 7.74
C GLU A 158 3.12 19.23 7.68
N GLY A 159 3.25 20.08 8.70
CA GLY A 159 2.41 21.27 8.90
C GLY A 159 1.15 21.03 9.72
N ARG A 160 0.95 19.80 10.24
CA ARG A 160 -0.16 19.42 11.13
C ARG A 160 0.30 19.31 12.58
N LYS A 161 -0.64 19.35 13.54
CA LYS A 161 -0.34 19.03 14.95
C LYS A 161 -0.20 17.52 15.11
N LEU A 162 1.01 17.02 14.91
CA LEU A 162 1.32 15.59 14.90
C LEU A 162 1.66 15.07 16.30
N GLU A 163 1.01 13.98 16.69
CA GLU A 163 1.29 13.19 17.87
C GLU A 163 1.39 11.72 17.47
N PHE A 164 2.51 11.07 17.78
CA PHE A 164 2.64 9.62 17.62
C PHE A 164 2.06 8.93 18.86
N CYS A 165 0.96 8.22 18.67
CA CYS A 165 0.22 7.58 19.76
C CYS A 165 0.81 6.21 20.18
N GLY A 166 1.79 5.70 19.43
CA GLY A 166 2.44 4.43 19.69
C GLY A 166 2.10 3.36 18.65
N MET A 167 2.53 2.13 18.96
CA MET A 167 2.20 0.93 18.20
C MET A 167 1.00 0.25 18.87
N LEU A 168 -0.06 -0.05 18.11
CA LEU A 168 -1.14 -0.92 18.60
C LEU A 168 -0.67 -2.37 18.53
N GLU A 169 -0.91 -3.14 19.61
CA GLU A 169 -0.29 -4.46 19.90
C GLU A 169 1.20 -4.39 20.24
N ALA A 170 1.81 -5.55 20.53
CA ALA A 170 3.24 -5.66 20.81
C ALA A 170 4.07 -5.03 19.68
N GLU A 171 5.14 -4.33 20.05
CA GLU A 171 6.07 -3.66 19.13
C GLU A 171 6.61 -4.53 17.98
N ALA A 172 6.50 -5.86 18.08
CA ALA A 172 6.95 -6.82 17.06
C ALA A 172 5.97 -6.99 15.89
N ASP A 173 4.70 -6.63 16.03
CA ASP A 173 3.64 -6.86 15.03
C ASP A 173 2.72 -5.64 14.82
N GLY A 174 3.06 -4.53 15.49
CA GLY A 174 2.10 -3.48 15.74
C GLY A 174 1.82 -2.52 14.58
N LEU A 175 0.69 -1.83 14.70
CA LEU A 175 0.27 -0.77 13.79
C LEU A 175 0.72 0.57 14.35
N GLY A 176 1.48 1.34 13.58
CA GLY A 176 1.81 2.71 13.97
C GLY A 176 0.58 3.61 13.86
N VAL A 177 0.24 4.32 14.94
CA VAL A 177 -0.89 5.26 14.99
C VAL A 177 -0.39 6.68 15.23
N PHE A 178 -0.87 7.59 14.39
CA PHE A 178 -0.58 9.01 14.45
C PHE A 178 -1.87 9.79 14.53
N LYS A 179 -1.95 10.72 15.47
CA LYS A 179 -2.99 11.76 15.46
C LYS A 179 -2.41 13.00 14.81
N ALA A 180 -3.10 13.54 13.82
CA ALA A 180 -2.70 14.76 13.11
C ALA A 180 -3.89 15.70 13.10
N ASP A 181 -3.84 16.79 13.86
CA ASP A 181 -5.01 17.65 14.13
C ASP A 181 -6.15 16.90 14.88
N PRO A 182 -7.22 17.58 15.34
CA PRO A 182 -8.30 16.94 16.11
C PRO A 182 -9.15 15.93 15.31
N ASP A 183 -9.24 16.10 13.99
CA ASP A 183 -10.17 15.37 13.13
C ASP A 183 -9.45 14.53 12.05
N LEU A 184 -8.20 14.17 12.29
CA LEU A 184 -7.41 13.40 11.34
C LEU A 184 -6.44 12.44 12.04
N CYS A 185 -6.41 11.22 11.53
CA CYS A 185 -5.60 10.13 12.06
C CYS A 185 -4.97 9.36 10.92
N ALA A 186 -3.73 8.94 11.10
CA ALA A 186 -3.05 8.05 10.19
C ALA A 186 -2.65 6.76 10.90
N VAL A 187 -2.87 5.64 10.21
CA VAL A 187 -2.51 4.30 10.66
C VAL A 187 -1.64 3.67 9.59
N THR A 188 -0.51 3.12 9.99
CA THR A 188 0.48 2.53 9.08
C THR A 188 0.52 1.02 9.21
N LEU A 189 0.97 0.32 8.15
CA LEU A 189 1.31 -1.12 8.18
C LEU A 189 0.15 -2.05 8.49
N VAL A 190 -1.06 -1.65 8.09
CA VAL A 190 -2.25 -2.48 8.25
C VAL A 190 -2.26 -3.55 7.16
N GLY A 191 -2.08 -4.81 7.53
CA GLY A 191 -2.17 -5.97 6.64
C GLY A 191 -3.11 -7.05 7.18
N ASP A 192 -3.35 -8.09 6.39
CA ASP A 192 -4.28 -9.16 6.74
C ASP A 192 -3.96 -9.85 8.08
N ILE A 193 -2.67 -9.90 8.46
CA ILE A 193 -2.17 -10.51 9.71
C ILE A 193 -2.47 -9.69 10.98
N ASN A 194 -2.44 -8.36 10.90
CA ASN A 194 -2.57 -7.45 12.05
C ASN A 194 -3.82 -6.55 11.95
N VAL A 195 -4.80 -6.95 11.13
CA VAL A 195 -6.02 -6.18 10.88
C VAL A 195 -6.99 -6.19 12.07
N ALA A 196 -6.97 -7.20 12.93
CA ALA A 196 -7.92 -7.28 14.05
C ALA A 196 -7.79 -6.07 15.01
N PRO A 197 -6.59 -5.68 15.48
CA PRO A 197 -6.36 -4.42 16.19
C PRO A 197 -6.85 -3.19 15.43
N PHE A 198 -6.66 -3.13 14.10
CA PHE A 198 -7.14 -2.03 13.29
C PHE A 198 -8.67 -1.93 13.30
N LEU A 199 -9.39 -3.05 13.19
CA LEU A 199 -10.85 -3.05 13.25
C LEU A 199 -11.37 -2.61 14.62
N ARG A 200 -10.68 -3.01 15.69
CA ARG A 200 -10.97 -2.55 17.06
C ARG A 200 -10.72 -1.05 17.21
N LEU A 201 -9.64 -0.54 16.60
CA LEU A 201 -9.40 0.90 16.47
C LEU A 201 -10.59 1.55 15.80
N LEU A 202 -10.98 1.13 14.60
CA LEU A 202 -12.12 1.67 13.83
C LEU A 202 -13.45 1.70 14.59
N LYS A 203 -13.64 0.81 15.57
CA LYS A 203 -14.82 0.76 16.45
C LYS A 203 -14.73 1.69 17.67
N GLY A 204 -13.61 2.38 17.87
CA GLY A 204 -13.36 3.25 19.02
C GLY A 204 -12.95 2.49 20.29
N GLU A 205 -12.52 1.23 20.19
CA GLU A 205 -12.22 0.40 21.37
C GLU A 205 -10.92 0.80 22.09
N PHE A 206 -10.06 1.61 21.46
CA PHE A 206 -8.82 2.15 22.08
C PHE A 206 -9.02 3.56 22.65
N GLY A 207 -10.27 3.93 22.94
CA GLY A 207 -10.66 5.26 23.39
C GLY A 207 -11.25 6.11 22.26
N SER A 208 -11.99 7.15 22.62
CA SER A 208 -12.78 7.98 21.71
C SER A 208 -11.97 8.97 20.85
N SER A 209 -10.64 9.06 21.02
CA SER A 209 -9.84 10.21 20.58
C SER A 209 -9.13 10.09 19.21
N PRO A 210 -8.70 8.92 18.71
CA PRO A 210 -7.89 8.89 17.49
C PRO A 210 -8.71 8.76 16.21
N LEU A 211 -10.05 8.71 16.21
CA LEU A 211 -10.82 8.46 14.97
C LEU A 211 -11.95 9.44 14.69
N THR A 212 -11.94 10.61 15.30
CA THR A 212 -12.85 11.66 14.89
C THR A 212 -12.41 12.18 13.51
N GLY A 213 -13.32 12.23 12.52
CA GLY A 213 -13.06 12.84 11.22
C GLY A 213 -12.53 11.90 10.14
N ILE A 214 -11.26 12.09 9.74
CA ILE A 214 -10.61 11.39 8.63
C ILE A 214 -9.64 10.34 9.16
N VAL A 215 -9.73 9.13 8.63
CA VAL A 215 -8.79 8.04 8.87
C VAL A 215 -8.00 7.77 7.60
N ILE A 216 -6.67 7.88 7.70
CA ILE A 216 -5.73 7.55 6.65
C ILE A 216 -5.11 6.19 6.95
N ALA A 217 -5.25 5.24 6.04
CA ALA A 217 -4.41 4.04 6.05
C ALA A 217 -3.23 4.24 5.10
N VAL A 218 -2.02 4.25 5.65
CA VAL A 218 -0.77 4.44 4.89
C VAL A 218 -0.13 3.08 4.63
N ASN A 219 0.12 2.80 3.35
CA ASN A 219 0.58 1.53 2.82
C ASN A 219 -0.21 0.34 3.39
N PRO A 220 -1.56 0.32 3.23
CA PRO A 220 -2.35 -0.83 3.62
C PRO A 220 -2.08 -2.01 2.67
N TRP A 221 -2.02 -3.20 3.25
CA TRP A 221 -1.84 -4.48 2.54
C TRP A 221 -3.01 -5.43 2.76
N TRP A 222 -4.10 -4.96 3.38
CA TRP A 222 -5.29 -5.79 3.43
C TRP A 222 -5.88 -5.91 2.03
N THR A 223 -6.24 -7.13 1.65
CA THR A 223 -6.75 -7.39 0.31
C THR A 223 -8.27 -7.31 0.30
N GLN A 224 -8.91 -8.24 1.01
CA GLN A 224 -10.36 -8.33 1.16
C GLN A 224 -10.66 -9.01 2.50
N SER A 225 -11.87 -8.80 3.03
CA SER A 225 -12.33 -9.49 4.23
C SER A 225 -12.22 -11.03 4.17
N SER A 226 -12.25 -11.61 2.97
CA SER A 226 -12.12 -13.05 2.74
C SER A 226 -10.73 -13.61 3.05
N ALA A 227 -9.68 -12.80 2.89
CA ALA A 227 -8.29 -13.14 3.17
C ALA A 227 -7.91 -12.93 4.65
N ILE A 228 -8.79 -12.29 5.43
CA ILE A 228 -8.52 -11.95 6.82
C ILE A 228 -8.81 -13.14 7.74
N GLY A 229 -7.79 -13.50 8.52
CA GLY A 229 -7.85 -14.55 9.54
C GLY A 229 -8.20 -15.94 8.99
N ASN A 230 -8.37 -16.88 9.92
CA ASN A 230 -8.72 -18.25 9.59
C ASN A 230 -10.21 -18.38 9.20
N PRO A 231 -10.59 -19.39 8.38
CA PRO A 231 -11.97 -19.59 7.94
C PRO A 231 -13.02 -19.66 9.06
N TRP A 232 -12.65 -20.15 10.25
CA TRP A 232 -13.54 -20.25 11.41
C TRP A 232 -13.69 -18.94 12.21
N GLN A 233 -12.86 -17.92 11.96
CA GLN A 233 -12.98 -16.61 12.62
C GLN A 233 -14.06 -15.74 11.95
N THR A 234 -15.28 -16.27 11.91
CA THR A 234 -16.42 -15.69 11.17
C THR A 234 -16.80 -14.28 11.66
N GLY A 235 -16.67 -14.01 12.97
CA GLY A 235 -16.88 -12.67 13.54
C GLY A 235 -15.88 -11.64 13.02
N LEU A 236 -14.59 -11.99 12.99
CA LEU A 236 -13.53 -11.13 12.46
C LEU A 236 -13.76 -10.81 10.98
N ARG A 237 -14.08 -11.82 10.16
CA ARG A 237 -14.36 -11.63 8.73
C ARG A 237 -15.58 -10.76 8.47
N ARG A 238 -16.65 -10.93 9.27
CA ARG A 238 -17.83 -10.07 9.19
C ARG A 238 -17.52 -8.62 9.52
N ASP A 239 -16.73 -8.39 10.57
CA ASP A 239 -16.31 -7.04 10.92
C ASP A 239 -15.39 -6.42 9.86
N ALA A 240 -14.48 -7.21 9.29
CA ALA A 240 -13.64 -6.79 8.19
C ALA A 240 -14.45 -6.42 6.94
N ALA A 241 -15.44 -7.23 6.55
CA ALA A 241 -16.32 -6.92 5.42
C ALA A 241 -17.02 -5.57 5.62
N ARG A 242 -17.61 -5.35 6.80
CA ARG A 242 -18.31 -4.10 7.12
C ARG A 242 -17.39 -2.88 7.17
N LEU A 243 -16.18 -3.02 7.71
CA LEU A 243 -15.31 -1.87 8.01
C LEU A 243 -14.26 -1.59 6.92
N LEU A 244 -13.92 -2.57 6.09
CA LEU A 244 -12.95 -2.47 5.01
C LEU A 244 -13.64 -2.50 3.65
N ASP A 245 -14.35 -3.59 3.32
CA ASP A 245 -14.94 -3.75 1.99
C ASP A 245 -16.10 -2.77 1.77
N ASP A 246 -17.05 -2.73 2.72
CA ASP A 246 -18.18 -1.78 2.73
C ASP A 246 -17.81 -0.44 3.38
N GLY A 247 -16.57 -0.31 3.85
CA GLY A 247 -16.11 0.82 4.64
C GLY A 247 -15.96 2.13 3.87
N GLY A 248 -16.12 2.13 2.54
CA GLY A 248 -16.02 3.33 1.72
C GLY A 248 -14.59 3.89 1.61
N TRP A 249 -13.56 3.05 1.75
CA TRP A 249 -12.17 3.46 1.60
C TRP A 249 -11.88 3.97 0.19
N LYS A 250 -11.33 5.18 0.08
CA LYS A 250 -10.97 5.78 -1.21
C LYS A 250 -9.48 6.10 -1.28
N PRO A 251 -8.82 5.86 -2.43
CA PRO A 251 -7.45 6.30 -2.61
C PRO A 251 -7.39 7.83 -2.58
N LEU A 252 -6.49 8.38 -1.77
CA LEU A 252 -6.07 9.78 -1.86
C LEU A 252 -4.88 9.90 -2.81
N TYR A 253 -3.92 8.99 -2.63
CA TYR A 253 -2.69 8.92 -3.40
C TYR A 253 -2.25 7.46 -3.52
N TYR A 254 -1.79 7.07 -4.69
CA TYR A 254 -1.24 5.76 -4.95
C TYR A 254 -0.06 5.90 -5.90
N LEU A 255 1.10 5.43 -5.50
CA LEU A 255 2.23 5.27 -6.41
C LEU A 255 2.88 3.91 -6.17
N GLU A 256 2.98 3.15 -7.24
CA GLU A 256 3.64 1.84 -7.26
C GLU A 256 4.52 1.76 -8.50
N ALA A 257 5.80 1.42 -8.29
CA ALA A 257 6.67 1.02 -9.39
C ALA A 257 6.15 -0.32 -9.94
N VAL A 258 6.08 -0.50 -11.25
CA VAL A 258 5.64 -1.78 -11.84
C VAL A 258 6.75 -2.29 -12.74
N SER A 259 7.16 -3.53 -12.53
CA SER A 259 8.19 -4.16 -13.36
C SER A 259 7.87 -5.62 -13.67
N SER A 260 8.36 -6.09 -14.81
CA SER A 260 8.43 -7.52 -15.13
C SER A 260 9.88 -7.87 -15.46
N LYS A 261 10.50 -8.72 -14.61
CA LYS A 261 11.86 -9.22 -14.81
C LYS A 261 11.96 -10.13 -16.04
N SER A 262 10.93 -10.92 -16.35
CA SER A 262 10.91 -11.79 -17.52
C SER A 262 10.87 -11.00 -18.82
N ASP A 263 10.07 -9.94 -18.84
CA ASP A 263 9.82 -9.17 -20.05
C ASP A 263 10.65 -7.88 -20.10
N MET A 264 11.48 -7.63 -19.08
CA MET A 264 12.38 -6.47 -18.96
C MET A 264 11.64 -5.13 -19.17
N VAL A 265 10.43 -5.00 -18.64
CA VAL A 265 9.62 -3.75 -18.70
C VAL A 265 9.53 -3.12 -17.32
N GLU A 266 9.53 -1.79 -17.27
CA GLU A 266 9.44 -0.99 -16.06
C GLU A 266 8.58 0.26 -16.30
N GLY A 267 7.86 0.67 -15.25
CA GLY A 267 7.00 1.85 -15.28
C GLY A 267 6.39 2.12 -13.91
N SER A 268 5.27 2.85 -13.90
CA SER A 268 4.59 3.21 -12.65
C SER A 268 3.07 3.28 -12.82
N LEU A 269 2.35 2.88 -11.78
CA LEU A 269 0.92 3.12 -11.63
C LEU A 269 0.70 4.25 -10.64
N LEU A 270 -0.01 5.30 -11.07
CA LEU A 270 -0.28 6.50 -10.28
C LEU A 270 -1.79 6.73 -10.13
N PHE A 271 -2.21 7.07 -8.92
CA PHE A 271 -3.48 7.76 -8.65
C PHE A 271 -3.17 8.96 -7.75
N CYS A 272 -3.77 10.11 -8.01
CA CYS A 272 -3.60 11.28 -7.17
C CYS A 272 -4.87 12.15 -7.16
N TYR A 273 -5.41 12.42 -5.98
CA TYR A 273 -6.50 13.39 -5.83
C TYR A 273 -6.02 14.80 -6.18
N PRO A 274 -6.76 15.59 -6.97
CA PRO A 274 -8.17 15.41 -7.37
C PRO A 274 -8.39 14.81 -8.76
N TYR A 275 -7.39 14.20 -9.40
CA TYR A 275 -7.48 13.78 -10.81
C TYR A 275 -8.41 12.58 -11.05
N THR A 276 -8.79 11.83 -10.02
CA THR A 276 -9.76 10.72 -10.03
C THR A 276 -9.50 9.55 -11.00
N GLN A 277 -8.56 9.68 -11.93
CA GLN A 277 -8.14 8.62 -12.85
C GLN A 277 -6.88 7.92 -12.34
N TRP A 278 -6.76 6.65 -12.69
CA TRP A 278 -5.56 5.85 -12.58
C TRP A 278 -4.74 6.01 -13.86
N MET A 279 -3.46 6.31 -13.72
CA MET A 279 -2.56 6.61 -14.84
C MET A 279 -1.40 5.62 -14.84
N VAL A 280 -1.09 5.07 -16.02
CA VAL A 280 0.07 4.20 -16.23
C VAL A 280 1.15 4.96 -16.98
N TYR A 281 2.36 4.96 -16.44
CA TYR A 281 3.53 5.61 -17.03
C TYR A 281 4.61 4.59 -17.37
N ASP A 282 5.35 4.83 -18.46
CA ASP A 282 6.62 4.16 -18.71
C ASP A 282 7.75 4.74 -17.83
N ILE A 283 8.94 4.13 -17.89
CA ILE A 283 10.13 4.60 -17.14
C ILE A 283 10.61 6.01 -17.54
N ALA A 284 10.32 6.46 -18.76
CA ALA A 284 10.66 7.80 -19.22
C ALA A 284 9.66 8.86 -18.73
N GLY A 285 8.53 8.43 -18.16
CA GLY A 285 7.46 9.28 -17.66
C GLY A 285 6.43 9.66 -18.73
N HIS A 286 6.33 8.90 -19.81
CA HIS A 286 5.26 9.04 -20.79
C HIS A 286 4.00 8.32 -20.30
N LEU A 287 2.85 8.98 -20.42
CA LEU A 287 1.55 8.42 -20.09
C LEU A 287 1.15 7.39 -21.17
N LEU A 288 0.93 6.15 -20.75
CA LEU A 288 0.52 5.04 -21.61
C LEU A 288 -0.99 4.80 -21.60
N GLY A 289 -1.67 5.15 -20.50
CA GLY A 289 -3.11 4.94 -20.37
C GLY A 289 -3.72 5.54 -19.11
N GLU A 290 -5.02 5.81 -19.20
CA GLU A 290 -5.86 6.32 -18.11
C GLU A 290 -7.05 5.39 -17.89
N PHE A 291 -7.44 5.20 -16.62
CA PHE A 291 -8.54 4.32 -16.23
C PHE A 291 -9.37 4.96 -15.13
N ASP A 292 -10.69 4.78 -15.18
CA ASP A 292 -11.58 5.25 -14.10
C ASP A 292 -11.44 4.42 -12.81
N ASN A 293 -10.96 3.18 -12.93
CA ASN A 293 -10.76 2.25 -11.82
C ASN A 293 -9.35 1.68 -11.85
N LYS A 294 -8.87 1.15 -10.71
CA LYS A 294 -7.53 0.54 -10.61
C LYS A 294 -7.41 -0.57 -11.66
N PRO A 295 -6.50 -0.46 -12.65
CA PRO A 295 -6.30 -1.51 -13.62
C PRO A 295 -5.69 -2.75 -12.95
N ALA A 296 -6.07 -3.93 -13.43
CA ALA A 296 -5.41 -5.18 -13.01
C ALA A 296 -3.93 -5.17 -13.41
N GLY A 297 -3.06 -5.80 -12.62
CA GLY A 297 -1.61 -5.82 -12.88
C GLY A 297 -1.24 -6.34 -14.27
N VAL A 298 -1.94 -7.37 -14.76
CA VAL A 298 -1.77 -7.88 -16.14
C VAL A 298 -2.02 -6.79 -17.18
N LYS A 299 -3.03 -5.95 -16.99
CA LYS A 299 -3.36 -4.87 -17.92
C LYS A 299 -2.28 -3.78 -17.94
N VAL A 300 -1.71 -3.48 -16.78
CA VAL A 300 -0.59 -2.53 -16.66
C VAL A 300 0.63 -3.06 -17.41
N LEU A 301 0.97 -4.35 -17.23
CA LEU A 301 2.09 -4.98 -17.93
C LEU A 301 1.89 -5.02 -19.44
N GLU A 302 0.68 -5.31 -19.93
CA GLU A 302 0.37 -5.24 -21.38
C GLU A 302 0.69 -3.86 -21.98
N LEU A 303 0.36 -2.78 -21.28
CA LEU A 303 0.64 -1.42 -21.74
C LEU A 303 2.15 -1.14 -21.78
N LEU A 304 2.87 -1.54 -20.73
CA LEU A 304 4.33 -1.37 -20.67
C LEU A 304 5.06 -2.17 -21.75
N LEU A 305 4.52 -3.34 -22.14
CA LEU A 305 5.07 -4.14 -23.23
C LEU A 305 4.82 -3.50 -24.59
N ALA A 306 3.65 -2.86 -24.77
CA ALA A 306 3.30 -2.17 -26.01
C ALA A 306 4.07 -0.86 -26.24
N SER A 307 4.69 -0.30 -25.20
CA SER A 307 5.48 0.94 -25.29
C SER A 307 6.97 0.71 -25.58
N LYS A 308 7.42 -0.55 -25.67
CA LYS A 308 8.76 -0.91 -26.12
C LYS A 308 8.90 -0.81 -27.63
#